data_AF-A0A1Y4UEK0-F1
#
_entry.id   AF-A0A1Y4UEK0-F1
#
_cell.length_a   1.000
_cell.length_b   1.000
_cell.length_c   1.000
_cell.angle_alpha   90.00
_cell.angle_beta   90.00
_cell.angle_gamma   90.00
#
_symmetry.space_group_name_H-M   'P 1'
#
loop_
_entity.id
_entity.type
_entity.pdbx_description
1 polymer ?
#
loop_
_entity_poly.entity_id
_entity_poly.type
_entity_poly.pdbx_seq_one_letter_code
_entity_poly.pdbx_strand_id
1 'polypeptide(L)' 'MFYYAQINEENICVGVSNLSSEVVADNMIIIDTMDTNLLGKKYNNGNWEAVEPLKNKFESE' A
#
# COMPACT_ATOMS: atom_id res chain seq x y z
N MET A 1 10.51 16.72 2.73
CA MET A 1 9.10 16.31 2.84
C MET A 1 9.08 14.86 2.42
N PHE A 2 8.67 13.96 3.30
CA PHE A 2 8.81 12.53 3.08
C PHE A 2 7.43 11.92 2.87
N TYR A 3 7.26 11.17 1.78
CA TYR A 3 6.02 10.48 1.49
C TYR A 3 6.20 9.00 1.78
N TYR A 4 5.18 8.42 2.41
CA TYR A 4 5.18 7.02 2.79
C TYR A 4 3.87 6.35 2.42
N ALA A 5 3.97 5.12 1.94
CA ALA A 5 2.88 4.16 1.91
C ALA A 5 3.00 3.24 3.13
N GLN A 6 1.95 3.20 3.95
CA GLN A 6 1.86 2.32 5.11
C GLN A 6 1.27 0.98 4.69
N ILE A 7 1.99 -0.11 4.94
CA ILE A 7 1.51 -1.47 4.69
C ILE A 7 1.03 -2.16 5.96
N ASN A 8 0.11 -3.10 5.82
CA ASN A 8 -0.31 -4.01 6.89
C ASN A 8 0.52 -5.31 6.89
N GLU A 9 0.15 -6.27 7.75
CA GLU A 9 0.82 -7.57 7.88
C GLU A 9 0.78 -8.44 6.59
N GLU A 10 -0.13 -8.15 5.66
CA GLU A 10 -0.26 -8.83 4.38
C GLU A 10 0.48 -8.10 3.23
N ASN A 11 1.29 -7.08 3.57
CA ASN A 11 1.92 -6.14 2.66
C ASN A 11 0.95 -5.30 1.82
N ILE A 12 -0.30 -5.12 2.26
CA ILE A 12 -1.28 -4.28 1.56
C ILE A 12 -1.16 -2.84 2.04
N CYS A 13 -1.11 -1.88 1.11
CA CYS A 13 -1.15 -0.47 1.45
C CYS A 13 -2.52 -0.09 2.04
N VAL A 14 -2.51 0.39 3.27
CA VAL A 14 -3.69 0.83 4.01
C VAL A 14 -3.73 2.34 4.23
N GLY A 15 -2.64 3.05 3.92
CA GLY A 15 -2.55 4.50 4.10
C GLY A 15 -1.39 5.13 3.34
N VAL A 16 -1.52 6.41 3.02
CA VAL A 16 -0.44 7.23 2.46
C VAL A 16 -0.31 8.49 3.31
N SER A 17 0.92 8.83 3.69
CA SER A 17 1.20 9.93 4.61
C SER A 17 2.31 10.84 4.09
N ASN A 18 2.24 12.11 4.48
CA ASN A 18 3.31 13.08 4.27
C ASN A 18 3.82 13.54 5.64
N LEU A 19 5.10 13.31 5.88
CA LEU A 19 5.75 13.58 7.15
C LEU A 19 6.84 14.64 6.99
N SER A 20 7.00 15.45 8.05
CA SER A 20 8.02 16.51 8.13
C SER A 20 9.43 15.95 8.29
N SER A 21 9.57 14.70 8.72
CA SER A 21 10.83 14.00 8.96
C SER A 21 10.80 12.57 8.42
N GLU A 22 11.99 12.01 8.26
CA GLU A 22 12.15 10.60 7.90
C GLU A 22 11.65 9.71 9.05
N VAL A 23 10.96 8.63 8.69
CA VAL A 23 10.55 7.57 9.62
C VAL A 23 11.22 6.27 9.17
N VAL A 24 11.89 5.61 10.10
CA VAL A 24 12.46 4.27 9.91
C VAL A 24 11.53 3.27 10.60
N ALA A 25 10.67 2.64 9.81
CA ALA A 25 9.75 1.60 10.26
C ALA A 25 9.51 0.59 9.14
N ASP A 26 9.46 -0.70 9.48
CA ASP A 26 9.37 -1.80 8.50
C ASP A 26 8.08 -1.76 7.66
N ASN A 27 7.03 -1.16 8.21
CA ASN A 27 5.72 -1.05 7.56
C ASN A 27 5.53 0.28 6.80
N MET A 28 6.57 1.09 6.68
CA MET A 28 6.54 2.40 6.02
C MET A 28 7.45 2.39 4.80
N ILE A 29 6.86 2.25 3.62
CA ILE A 29 7.58 2.23 2.35
C ILE A 29 7.71 3.67 1.84
N ILE A 30 8.94 4.15 1.65
CA ILE A 30 9.18 5.47 1.07
C ILE A 30 8.71 5.51 -0.39
N ILE A 31 8.02 6.59 -0.77
CA ILE A 31 7.51 6.82 -2.12
C ILE A 31 7.86 8.24 -2.59
N ASP A 32 7.87 8.46 -3.90
CA ASP A 32 8.31 9.75 -4.47
C ASP A 32 7.28 10.87 -4.31
N THR A 33 5.99 10.51 -4.29
CA THR A 33 4.86 11.45 -4.24
C THR A 33 3.72 10.90 -3.37
N MET A 34 2.74 11.74 -3.04
CA MET A 34 1.54 11.33 -2.31
C MET A 34 0.58 10.53 -3.22
N ASP A 35 0.99 9.33 -3.65
CA ASP A 35 0.23 8.49 -4.58
C ASP A 35 -0.81 7.63 -3.86
N THR A 36 -2.04 8.15 -3.78
CA THR A 36 -3.18 7.44 -3.19
C THR A 36 -3.67 6.26 -4.03
N ASN A 37 -3.22 6.10 -5.28
CA ASN A 37 -3.56 4.93 -6.10
C ASN A 37 -2.87 3.65 -5.61
N LEU A 38 -1.97 3.74 -4.64
CA LEU A 38 -1.34 2.60 -3.98
C LEU A 38 -2.28 1.91 -2.99
N LEU A 39 -3.32 2.59 -2.49
CA LEU A 39 -4.25 2.03 -1.52
C LEU A 39 -4.87 0.72 -2.05
N GLY A 40 -4.82 -0.33 -1.24
CA GLY A 40 -5.30 -1.67 -1.60
C GLY A 40 -4.36 -2.48 -2.50
N LYS A 41 -3.24 -1.91 -2.97
CA LYS A 41 -2.20 -2.67 -3.68
C LYS A 41 -1.28 -3.39 -2.70
N LYS A 42 -0.75 -4.53 -3.13
CA LYS A 42 0.24 -5.31 -2.38
C LYS A 42 1.65 -4.86 -2.75
N TYR A 43 2.52 -4.70 -1.76
CA TYR A 43 3.94 -4.44 -1.96
C TYR A 43 4.73 -5.75 -1.93
N ASN A 44 5.44 -6.04 -3.03
CA ASN A 44 6.29 -7.23 -3.17
C ASN A 44 7.65 -6.81 -3.74
N ASN A 45 8.71 -6.89 -2.92
CA ASN A 45 10.11 -6.68 -3.31
C ASN A 45 10.34 -5.44 -4.20
N GLY A 46 9.79 -4.29 -3.81
CA GLY A 46 9.96 -3.04 -4.58
C GLY A 46 8.82 -2.71 -5.54
N ASN A 47 7.88 -3.64 -5.78
CA ASN A 47 6.81 -3.46 -6.76
C ASN A 47 5.44 -3.42 -6.08
N TRP A 48 4.55 -2.60 -6.64
CA TRP A 48 3.15 -2.49 -6.23
C TRP A 48 2.26 -3.27 -7.21
N GLU A 49 1.58 -4.27 -6.70
CA GLU A 49 0.73 -5.17 -7.47
C GLU A 49 -0.75 -4.95 -7.12
N ALA A 50 -1.61 -4.99 -8.15
CA ALA A 50 -3.04 -4.99 -7.90
C ALA A 50 -3.44 -6.29 -7.21
N VAL A 51 -4.17 -6.18 -6.10
CA VAL A 51 -4.82 -7.33 -5.48
C VAL A 51 -6.11 -7.55 -6.24
N GLU A 52 -6.29 -8.74 -6.83
CA GLU A 52 -7.58 -9.09 -7.40
C GLU A 52 -8.62 -9.02 -6.27
N PRO A 53 -9.70 -8.22 -6.41
CA PRO A 53 -10.81 -8.34 -5.48
C PRO A 53 -11.25 -9.79 -5.56
N LEU A 54 -11.38 -10.44 -4.39
CA LEU A 54 -11.93 -11.80 -4.30
C LEU A 54 -13.18 -11.82 -5.18
N LYS A 55 -13.13 -12.51 -6.33
CA LYS A 55 -14.33 -12.75 -7.12
C LYS A 55 -15.30 -13.42 -6.16
N ASN A 56 -16.35 -12.70 -5.79
CA ASN A 56 -17.42 -13.25 -4.99
C ASN A 56 -17.85 -14.54 -5.68
N LYS A 57 -17.58 -15.69 -5.05
CA LYS A 57 -18.12 -17.01 -5.45
C LYS A 57 -19.64 -17.10 -5.23
N PHE A 58 -20.34 -15.96 -5.28
CA PHE A 58 -21.77 -15.82 -5.01
C PHE A 58 -22.57 -15.48 -6.27
N GLU A 59 -21.97 -15.39 -7.45
CA GLU A 59 -22.70 -15.46 -8.72
C GLU A 59 -22.79 -16.91 -9.19
N SER A 60 -23.62 -17.69 -8.50
CA SER A 60 -24.20 -18.93 -9.03
C SER A 60 -25.58 -19.12 -8.44
N GLU A 61 -26.58 -18.48 -9.07
CA GLU A 61 -27.99 -18.91 -9.06
C GLU A 61 -28.55 -18.78 -10.49
#